data_AF-A0A2N7N5Y9-F1
#
_entry.id   AF-A0A2N7N5Y9-F1
#
_cell.length_a   1.000
_cell.length_b   1.000
_cell.length_c   1.000
_cell.angle_alpha   90.00
_cell.angle_beta   90.00
_cell.angle_gamma   90.00
#
_symmetry.space_group_name_H-M   'P 1'
#
loop_
_entity.id
_entity.type
_entity.pdbx_description
1 polymer ?
#
loop_
_entity_poly.entity_id
_entity_poly.type
_entity_poly.pdbx_seq_one_letter_code
_entity_poly.pdbx_strand_id
1 'polypeptide(L)' 'MKTVIHETLLRLSSAPQESHVQIRQELYNTLKLPFEKQLALYTHVLGPVSSGQLSSNQSLTRAVGDAERIILSNK' A
#
# COMPACT_ATOMS: atom_id res chain seq x y z
N MET A 1 2.55 -9.54 -8.18
CA MET A 1 2.37 -8.11 -7.89
C MET A 1 1.19 -7.87 -6.97
N LYS A 2 -0.03 -8.28 -7.37
CA LYS A 2 -1.23 -8.27 -6.52
C LYS A 2 -1.02 -8.89 -5.12
N THR A 3 -0.35 -10.04 -5.08
CA THR A 3 -0.03 -10.77 -3.84
C THR A 3 0.83 -9.94 -2.88
N VAL A 4 1.91 -9.32 -3.39
CA VAL A 4 2.82 -8.48 -2.61
C VAL A 4 2.11 -7.25 -2.03
N ILE A 5 1.25 -6.61 -2.82
CA ILE A 5 0.46 -5.46 -2.37
C ILE A 5 -0.50 -5.90 -1.26
N HIS A 6 -1.27 -6.95 -1.50
CA HIS A 6 -2.25 -7.46 -0.53
C HIS A 6 -1.59 -7.85 0.80
N GLU A 7 -0.49 -8.60 0.76
CA GLU A 7 0.30 -8.95 1.94
C GLU A 7 0.81 -7.71 2.68
N THR A 8 1.27 -6.69 1.94
CA THR A 8 1.72 -5.43 2.54
C THR A 8 0.58 -4.70 3.26
N LEU A 9 -0.60 -4.61 2.64
CA LEU A 9 -1.75 -3.95 3.27
C LEU A 9 -2.22 -4.71 4.51
N LEU A 10 -2.21 -6.04 4.47
CA LEU A 10 -2.49 -6.87 5.65
C LEU A 10 -1.50 -6.59 6.78
N ARG A 11 -0.19 -6.57 6.48
CA ARG A 11 0.85 -6.22 7.45
C ARG A 11 0.66 -4.82 8.02
N LEU A 12 0.36 -3.82 7.20
CA LEU A 12 0.09 -2.45 7.68
C LEU A 12 -1.16 -2.37 8.57
N SER A 13 -2.20 -3.14 8.25
CA SER A 13 -3.46 -3.12 9.03
C SER A 13 -3.36 -3.82 10.39
N SER A 14 -2.34 -4.67 10.59
CA SER A 14 -2.20 -5.52 11.77
C SER A 14 -0.93 -5.25 12.60
N ALA A 15 0.12 -4.68 12.01
CA ALA A 15 1.36 -4.39 12.68
C ALA A 15 1.28 -3.10 13.53
N PRO A 16 2.13 -2.96 14.56
CA PRO A 16 2.30 -1.70 15.30
C PRO A 16 2.74 -0.55 14.39
N GLN A 17 2.34 0.69 14.73
CA GLN A 17 2.64 1.89 13.94
C GLN A 17 4.14 2.11 13.69
N GLU A 18 4.98 1.74 14.67
CA GLU A 18 6.44 1.83 14.57
C GLU A 18 7.00 1.03 13.39
N SER A 19 6.38 -0.11 13.06
CA SER A 19 6.81 -0.97 11.94
C SER A 19 6.29 -0.48 10.58
N HIS A 20 5.32 0.44 10.54
CA HIS A 20 4.67 0.83 9.29
C HIS A 20 5.63 1.50 8.30
N VAL A 21 6.59 2.29 8.81
CA VAL A 21 7.61 2.93 7.96
C VAL A 21 8.43 1.88 7.21
N GLN A 22 8.89 0.86 7.93
CA GLN A 22 9.69 -0.22 7.35
C GLN A 22 8.88 -1.06 6.36
N ILE A 23 7.63 -1.40 6.70
CA ILE A 23 6.73 -2.15 5.80
C ILE A 23 6.49 -1.40 4.47
N ARG A 24 6.26 -0.07 4.53
CA ARG A 24 6.11 0.74 3.31
C ARG A 24 7.41 0.79 2.51
N GLN A 25 8.55 0.94 3.17
CA GLN A 25 9.85 1.00 2.49
C GLN A 25 10.19 -0.32 1.77
N GLU A 26 9.90 -1.46 2.39
CA GLU A 26 10.04 -2.78 1.76
C GLU A 26 9.24 -2.86 0.45
N LEU A 27 7.99 -2.42 0.47
CA LEU A 27 7.14 -2.41 -0.73
C LEU A 27 7.73 -1.54 -1.85
N TYR A 28 8.20 -0.32 -1.54
CA TYR A 28 8.82 0.54 -2.54
C TYR A 28 10.09 -0.07 -3.13
N ASN A 29 10.92 -0.69 -2.31
CA ASN A 29 12.13 -1.38 -2.75
C ASN A 29 11.80 -2.58 -3.66
N THR A 30 10.76 -3.36 -3.33
CA THR A 30 10.31 -4.49 -4.14
C THR A 30 9.75 -4.05 -5.48
N LEU A 31 8.93 -2.99 -5.51
CA LEU A 31 8.25 -2.56 -6.72
C LEU A 31 9.10 -1.67 -7.63
N LYS A 32 10.21 -1.11 -7.11
CA LYS A 32 11.13 -0.21 -7.85
C LYS A 32 10.39 0.90 -8.61
N LEU A 33 9.36 1.47 -7.97
CA LEU A 33 8.50 2.49 -8.59
C LEU A 33 9.21 3.85 -8.65
N PRO A 34 8.94 4.67 -9.67
CA PRO A 34 9.30 6.09 -9.66
C PRO A 34 8.59 6.83 -8.53
N PHE A 35 9.16 7.97 -8.11
CA PHE A 35 8.71 8.72 -6.93
C PHE A 35 7.23 9.11 -7.01
N GLU A 36 6.74 9.50 -8.18
CA GLU A 36 5.36 9.92 -8.41
C GLU A 36 4.38 8.79 -8.09
N LYS A 37 4.72 7.56 -8.49
CA LYS A 37 3.92 6.36 -8.19
C LYS A 37 4.01 5.98 -6.72
N GLN A 38 5.18 6.16 -6.08
CA GLN A 38 5.31 5.96 -4.64
C GLN A 38 4.43 6.94 -3.86
N LEU A 39 4.44 8.22 -4.24
CA LEU A 39 3.63 9.27 -3.63
C LEU A 39 2.13 9.02 -3.81
N ALA A 40 1.70 8.64 -5.02
CA ALA A 40 0.31 8.27 -5.28
C ALA A 40 -0.11 7.04 -4.45
N LEU A 41 0.74 6.02 -4.40
CA LEU A 41 0.50 4.80 -3.63
C LEU A 41 0.41 5.10 -2.13
N TYR A 42 1.27 5.99 -1.61
CA TYR A 42 1.19 6.44 -0.23
C TYR A 42 -0.13 7.16 0.05
N THR A 43 -0.43 8.18 -0.74
CA THR A 43 -1.55 9.11 -0.50
C THR A 43 -2.89 8.40 -0.54
N HIS A 44 -3.08 7.50 -1.50
CA HIS A 44 -4.38 6.88 -1.75
C HIS A 44 -4.55 5.51 -1.08
N VAL A 45 -3.46 4.83 -0.72
CA VAL A 45 -3.52 3.44 -0.26
C VAL A 45 -2.77 3.26 1.06
N LEU A 46 -1.46 3.43 1.07
CA LEU A 46 -0.64 3.02 2.23
C LEU A 46 -0.88 3.91 3.44
N GLY A 47 -1.05 5.22 3.27
CA GLY A 47 -1.35 6.16 4.34
C GLY A 47 -2.71 5.90 5.00
N PRO A 48 -3.82 5.77 4.23
CA PRO A 48 -5.12 5.40 4.76
C PRO A 48 -5.13 4.04 5.48
N VAL A 49 -4.43 3.02 4.98
CA VAL A 49 -4.30 1.74 5.68
C VAL A 49 -3.47 1.88 6.96
N SER A 50 -2.33 2.60 6.91
CA SER A 50 -1.45 2.81 8.07
C SER A 50 -2.14 3.60 9.20
N SER A 51 -3.04 4.52 8.86
CA SER A 51 -3.81 5.31 9.83
C SER A 51 -5.06 4.59 10.36
N GLY A 52 -5.34 3.37 9.89
CA GLY A 52 -6.50 2.58 10.30
C GLY A 52 -7.82 2.96 9.62
N GLN A 53 -7.81 3.93 8.69
CA GLN A 53 -9.01 4.36 7.95
C GLN A 53 -9.56 3.26 7.03
N LEU A 54 -8.72 2.32 6.60
CA LEU A 54 -9.07 1.19 5.73
C LEU A 54 -8.72 -0.16 6.40
N SER A 55 -9.45 -0.51 7.46
CA SER A 55 -9.19 -1.71 8.28
C SER A 55 -10.14 -2.88 8.03
N SER A 56 -11.26 -2.68 7.33
CA SER A 56 -12.17 -3.78 6.96
C SER A 56 -11.65 -4.60 5.78
N ASN A 57 -12.03 -5.88 5.69
CA ASN A 57 -11.68 -6.74 4.55
C ASN A 57 -12.14 -6.17 3.20
N GLN A 58 -13.32 -5.53 3.18
CA GLN A 58 -13.85 -4.92 1.96
C GLN A 58 -13.04 -3.68 1.55
N SER A 59 -12.67 -2.82 2.53
CA SER A 59 -11.81 -1.67 2.26
C SER A 59 -10.41 -2.07 1.81
N LEU A 60 -9.83 -3.13 2.40
CA LEU A 60 -8.52 -3.65 2.00
C LEU A 60 -8.55 -4.22 0.58
N THR A 61 -9.60 -4.96 0.22
CA THR A 61 -9.77 -5.49 -1.15
C THR A 61 -9.84 -4.36 -2.18
N ARG A 62 -10.57 -3.28 -1.88
CA ARG A 62 -10.63 -2.09 -2.74
C ARG A 62 -9.27 -1.40 -2.84
N ALA A 63 -8.59 -1.23 -1.72
CA ALA A 63 -7.26 -0.63 -1.64
C ALA A 63 -6.22 -1.38 -2.48
N VAL A 64 -6.30 -2.72 -2.55
CA VAL A 64 -5.47 -3.52 -3.48
C VAL A 64 -5.75 -3.17 -4.94
N GLY A 65 -7.03 -3.08 -5.33
CA GLY A 65 -7.41 -2.71 -6.69
C GLY A 65 -6.95 -1.29 -7.07
N ASP A 66 -7.00 -0.36 -6.14
CA ASP A 66 -6.52 1.01 -6.35
C ASP A 66 -4.99 1.06 -6.47
N ALA A 67 -4.27 0.31 -5.65
CA ALA A 67 -2.82 0.17 -5.75
C ALA A 67 -2.39 -0.42 -7.10
N GLU A 68 -3.06 -1.49 -7.56
CA GLU A 68 -2.78 -2.08 -8.89
C GLU A 68 -2.95 -1.04 -10.00
N ARG A 69 -4.02 -0.23 -9.94
CA ARG A 69 -4.29 0.81 -10.92
C ARG A 69 -3.20 1.88 -10.94
N ILE A 70 -2.75 2.33 -9.76
CA ILE A 70 -1.67 3.33 -9.64
C ILE A 70 -0.38 2.79 -10.26
N ILE A 71 -0.01 1.56 -9.93
CA ILE A 71 1.23 0.93 -10.38
C ILE A 71 1.22 0.72 -11.90
N LEU A 72 0.11 0.25 -12.46
CA LEU A 72 -0.04 -0.05 -13.88
C LEU A 72 -0.36 1.18 -14.74
N SER A 73 -0.70 2.32 -14.15
CA SER A 73 -0.95 3.54 -14.91
C SER A 73 0.31 4.02 -15.63
N ASN A 74 0.18 4.44 -16.89
CA ASN A 74 1.28 4.96 -17.72
C ASN A 74 1.49 6.48 -17.58
N LYS A 75 0.89 7.10 -16.57
CA LYS A 75 1.05 8.52 -16.29
C LYS A 75 2.28 8.75 -15.41
#